data_AF-A0A388TJS0-F1
#
_entry.id   AF-A0A388TJS0-F1
#
_cell.length_a   1.000
_cell.length_b   1.000
_cell.length_c   1.000
_cell.angle_alpha   90.00
_cell.angle_beta   90.00
_cell.angle_gamma   90.00
#
_symmetry.space_group_name_H-M   'P 1'
#
loop_
_entity.id
_entity.type
_entity.pdbx_description
1 polymer ?
#
loop_
_entity_poly.entity_id
_entity_poly.type
_entity_poly.pdbx_seq_one_letter_code
_entity_poly.pdbx_strand_id
1 'polypeptide(L)'
;MENHELEQNLKKLISKKLRQLRGNKYVRLNQGGRDFWIAKCETTQSEFNAVMWYNNSSHKGDDYPVERVSWYEAVQYCLRLTLESGDVPESIKEQIRGCYVDSGLCSQTWSNMGFFDAVLKTEAYNDLAESLPGCYRLPTDDEWEYACRGGTTTKYIWGNSWNPTEMNKYGWYNSNSGGTTHAVGLKNPNAYGLYD
;
A
#
# COMPACT_ATOMS: atom_id res chain seq x y z
N MET A 1 -30.74 -15.85 5.74
CA MET A 1 -29.73 -16.81 5.25
C MET A 1 -29.07 -16.30 3.96
N GLU A 2 -29.82 -15.81 2.97
CA GLU A 2 -29.28 -15.25 1.71
C GLU A 2 -28.22 -14.14 1.87
N ASN A 3 -28.42 -13.15 2.74
CA ASN A 3 -27.44 -12.07 2.93
C ASN A 3 -26.09 -12.54 3.48
N HIS A 4 -26.09 -13.56 4.34
CA HIS A 4 -24.85 -14.12 4.89
C HIS A 4 -24.08 -14.90 3.82
N GLU A 5 -24.77 -15.63 2.96
CA GLU A 5 -24.16 -16.37 1.86
C GLU A 5 -23.59 -15.43 0.78
N LEU A 6 -24.30 -14.35 0.45
CA LEU A 6 -23.79 -13.29 -0.44
C LEU A 6 -22.52 -12.62 0.12
N GLU A 7 -22.50 -12.30 1.41
CA GLU A 7 -21.33 -11.71 2.07
C GLU A 7 -20.12 -12.66 2.03
N GLN A 8 -20.33 -13.95 2.31
CA GLN A 8 -19.27 -14.96 2.25
C GLN A 8 -18.76 -15.18 0.82
N ASN A 9 -19.64 -15.15 -0.17
CA ASN A 9 -19.27 -15.25 -1.58
C ASN A 9 -18.48 -14.01 -2.05
N LEU A 10 -18.87 -12.82 -1.59
CA LEU A 10 -18.14 -11.58 -1.85
C LEU A 10 -16.74 -11.62 -1.21
N LYS A 11 -16.61 -12.05 0.05
CA LYS A 11 -15.32 -12.22 0.74
C LYS A 11 -14.41 -13.22 0.01
N LYS A 12 -14.96 -14.34 -0.44
CA LYS A 12 -14.20 -15.32 -1.26
C LYS A 12 -13.74 -14.71 -2.60
N LEU A 13 -14.61 -13.96 -3.27
CA LEU A 13 -14.27 -13.30 -4.54
C LEU A 13 -13.18 -12.24 -4.34
N ILE A 14 -13.29 -11.41 -3.29
CA ILE A 14 -12.28 -10.43 -2.88
C ILE A 14 -10.97 -11.16 -2.56
N SER A 15 -10.98 -12.19 -1.73
CA SER A 15 -9.77 -12.97 -1.38
C SER A 15 -9.11 -13.56 -2.63
N LYS A 16 -9.88 -14.11 -3.56
CA LYS A 16 -9.37 -14.63 -4.85
C LYS A 16 -8.77 -13.53 -5.72
N LYS A 17 -9.46 -12.39 -5.85
CA LYS A 17 -8.97 -11.23 -6.62
C LYS A 17 -7.72 -10.65 -5.99
N LEU A 18 -7.67 -10.52 -4.67
CA LEU A 18 -6.48 -10.11 -3.93
C LEU A 18 -5.34 -11.10 -4.13
N ARG A 19 -5.57 -12.43 -4.13
CA ARG A 19 -4.49 -13.41 -4.43
C ARG A 19 -3.97 -13.28 -5.86
N GLN A 20 -4.86 -13.06 -6.82
CA GLN A 20 -4.48 -12.84 -8.22
C GLN A 20 -3.68 -11.55 -8.41
N LEU A 21 -4.09 -10.46 -7.74
CA LEU A 21 -3.36 -9.19 -7.70
C LEU A 21 -2.00 -9.33 -6.97
N ARG A 22 -1.90 -10.22 -5.98
CA ARG A 22 -0.68 -10.47 -5.19
C ARG A 22 0.39 -11.28 -5.93
N GLY A 23 0.02 -12.11 -6.90
CA GLY A 23 0.97 -12.93 -7.65
C GLY A 23 2.01 -12.05 -8.34
N ASN A 24 3.26 -12.11 -7.88
CA ASN A 24 4.39 -11.31 -8.39
C ASN A 24 4.33 -9.79 -8.11
N LYS A 25 3.46 -9.32 -7.19
CA LYS A 25 3.34 -7.90 -6.82
C LYS A 25 4.46 -7.39 -5.89
N TYR A 26 4.96 -8.25 -5.02
CA TYR A 26 5.95 -7.89 -4.01
C TYR A 26 7.33 -8.44 -4.37
N VAL A 27 8.38 -7.70 -4.02
CA VAL A 27 9.77 -8.21 -4.02
C VAL A 27 10.21 -8.44 -2.59
N ARG A 28 10.97 -9.51 -2.37
CA ARG A 28 11.64 -9.78 -1.08
C ARG A 28 12.97 -9.05 -1.06
N LEU A 29 13.18 -8.22 -0.05
CA LEU A 29 14.44 -7.55 0.23
C LEU A 29 15.00 -8.02 1.58
N ASN A 30 16.32 -7.95 1.73
CA ASN A 30 17.00 -8.26 2.98
C ASN A 30 17.89 -7.06 3.37
N GLN A 31 17.64 -6.47 4.53
CA GLN A 31 18.42 -5.36 5.08
C GLN A 31 18.87 -5.71 6.50
N GLY A 32 20.18 -5.75 6.73
CA GLY A 32 20.73 -6.05 8.05
C GLY A 32 20.31 -7.43 8.60
N GLY A 33 20.08 -8.42 7.73
CA GLY A 33 19.64 -9.76 8.13
C GLY A 33 18.13 -9.89 8.39
N ARG A 34 17.34 -8.82 8.22
CA ARG A 34 15.87 -8.87 8.27
C ARG A 34 15.31 -8.90 6.87
N ASP A 35 14.44 -9.88 6.60
CA ASP A 35 13.66 -9.92 5.36
C ASP A 35 12.39 -9.10 5.50
N PHE A 36 12.06 -8.36 4.43
CA PHE A 36 10.76 -7.71 4.27
C PHE A 36 10.31 -7.79 2.82
N TRP A 37 9.01 -7.58 2.61
CA TRP A 37 8.40 -7.57 1.28
C TRP A 37 7.84 -6.18 1.02
N ILE A 38 8.15 -5.62 -0.15
CA ILE A 38 7.66 -4.32 -0.57
C ILE A 38 7.02 -4.43 -1.95
N ALA A 39 5.95 -3.66 -2.18
CA ALA A 39 5.26 -3.66 -3.46
C ALA A 39 6.19 -3.11 -4.55
N LYS A 40 6.15 -3.71 -5.75
CA LYS A 40 6.96 -3.26 -6.90
C LYS A 40 6.61 -1.87 -7.38
N CYS A 41 5.34 -1.50 -7.22
CA CYS A 41 4.77 -0.25 -7.66
C CYS A 41 3.96 0.35 -6.51
N GLU A 42 3.66 1.64 -6.63
CA GLU A 42 2.66 2.32 -5.82
C GLU A 42 1.32 1.58 -5.86
N THR A 43 0.53 1.68 -4.78
CA THR A 43 -0.81 1.09 -4.76
C THR A 43 -1.69 1.78 -5.79
N THR A 44 -2.31 1.01 -6.68
CA THR A 44 -3.14 1.59 -7.73
C THR A 44 -4.53 1.96 -7.22
N GLN A 45 -5.23 2.81 -7.97
CA GLN A 45 -6.61 3.20 -7.70
C GLN A 45 -7.56 2.00 -7.66
N SER A 46 -7.40 1.05 -8.58
CA SER A 46 -8.25 -0.15 -8.62
C SER A 46 -8.02 -1.07 -7.41
N GLU A 47 -6.77 -1.18 -6.95
CA GLU A 47 -6.40 -1.95 -5.76
C GLU A 47 -6.94 -1.32 -4.48
N PHE A 48 -6.72 -0.02 -4.30
CA PHE A 48 -7.23 0.72 -3.15
C PHE A 48 -8.76 0.65 -3.10
N ASN A 49 -9.44 0.92 -4.22
CA ASN A 49 -10.90 0.86 -4.30
C ASN A 49 -11.45 -0.56 -4.05
N ALA A 50 -10.74 -1.61 -4.45
CA ALA A 50 -11.18 -2.99 -4.18
C ALA A 50 -11.21 -3.33 -2.68
N VAL A 51 -10.35 -2.67 -1.89
CA VAL A 51 -10.21 -2.89 -0.44
C VAL A 51 -11.04 -1.89 0.34
N MET A 52 -10.95 -0.61 0.00
CA MET A 52 -11.54 0.50 0.75
C MET A 52 -12.92 0.92 0.24
N TRP A 53 -13.30 0.47 -0.97
CA TRP A 53 -14.59 0.75 -1.62
C TRP A 53 -14.89 2.22 -1.93
N TYR A 54 -13.84 3.04 -2.04
CA TYR A 54 -13.92 4.39 -2.59
C TYR A 54 -12.62 4.75 -3.32
N ASN A 55 -12.68 5.83 -4.11
CA ASN A 55 -11.53 6.41 -4.81
C ASN A 55 -11.70 7.93 -4.97
N ASN A 56 -10.91 8.69 -4.21
CA ASN A 56 -10.90 10.16 -4.22
C ASN A 56 -9.78 10.79 -5.05
N SER A 57 -9.04 9.98 -5.82
CA SER A 57 -7.96 10.48 -6.67
C SER A 57 -8.47 11.52 -7.67
N SER A 58 -7.78 12.63 -7.82
CA SER A 58 -8.05 13.67 -8.81
C SER A 58 -7.81 13.18 -10.24
N HIS A 59 -6.70 12.49 -10.49
CA HIS A 59 -6.40 11.89 -11.77
C HIS A 59 -7.00 10.48 -11.80
N LYS A 60 -7.55 10.04 -12.94
CA LYS A 60 -8.31 8.78 -13.01
C LYS A 60 -7.66 7.78 -13.95
N GLY A 61 -7.51 6.55 -13.45
CA GLY A 61 -7.08 5.38 -14.20
C GLY A 61 -6.91 4.20 -13.24
N ASP A 62 -7.37 3.00 -13.64
CA ASP A 62 -7.34 1.83 -12.76
C ASP A 62 -5.93 1.45 -12.30
N ASP A 63 -4.94 1.67 -13.17
CA ASP A 63 -3.51 1.38 -12.95
C ASP A 63 -2.73 2.62 -12.49
N TYR A 64 -3.39 3.76 -12.30
CA TYR A 64 -2.75 4.96 -11.77
C TYR A 64 -2.56 4.80 -10.27
N PRO A 65 -1.53 5.40 -9.66
CA PRO A 65 -1.40 5.41 -8.21
C PRO A 65 -2.61 6.08 -7.57
N VAL A 66 -3.06 5.54 -6.45
CA VAL A 66 -4.07 6.20 -5.63
C VAL A 66 -3.46 7.43 -4.97
N GLU A 67 -4.08 8.59 -5.18
CA GLU A 67 -3.75 9.83 -4.48
C GLU A 67 -4.96 10.45 -3.78
N ARG A 68 -4.70 11.47 -2.96
CA ARG A 68 -5.64 12.07 -1.99
C ARG A 68 -6.10 11.08 -0.92
N VAL A 69 -5.12 10.34 -0.42
CA VAL A 69 -5.22 9.40 0.70
C VAL A 69 -4.40 9.98 1.85
N SER A 70 -5.02 10.16 3.00
CA SER A 70 -4.35 10.54 4.25
C SER A 70 -3.49 9.40 4.79
N TRP A 71 -2.56 9.71 5.67
CA TRP A 71 -1.75 8.69 6.33
C TRP A 71 -2.61 7.64 7.06
N TYR A 72 -3.66 8.07 7.76
CA TYR A 72 -4.57 7.17 8.47
C TYR A 72 -5.31 6.22 7.51
N GLU A 73 -5.70 6.71 6.33
CA GLU A 73 -6.33 5.89 5.29
C GLU A 73 -5.37 4.83 4.74
N ALA A 74 -4.10 5.19 4.54
CA ALA A 74 -3.08 4.26 4.07
C ALA A 74 -2.82 3.15 5.11
N VAL A 75 -2.78 3.49 6.39
CA VAL A 75 -2.64 2.52 7.49
C VAL A 75 -3.87 1.62 7.59
N GLN A 76 -5.09 2.16 7.50
CA GLN A 76 -6.32 1.36 7.52
C GLN A 76 -6.45 0.47 6.27
N TYR A 77 -5.95 0.90 5.11
CA TYR A 77 -5.83 0.04 3.92
C TYR A 77 -4.91 -1.16 4.20
N CYS A 78 -3.76 -0.94 4.84
CA CYS A 78 -2.85 -2.02 5.24
C CYS A 78 -3.49 -2.98 6.26
N LEU A 79 -4.19 -2.44 7.26
CA LEU A 79 -4.92 -3.23 8.24
C LEU A 79 -5.97 -4.11 7.57
N ARG A 80 -6.76 -3.52 6.68
CA ARG A 80 -7.79 -4.27 5.97
C ARG A 80 -7.20 -5.34 5.06
N LEU A 81 -6.14 -5.02 4.31
CA LEU A 81 -5.41 -6.02 3.53
C LEU A 81 -4.95 -7.19 4.40
N THR A 82 -4.43 -6.91 5.60
CA THR A 82 -3.99 -7.92 6.57
C THR A 82 -5.15 -8.80 7.03
N LEU A 83 -6.28 -8.20 7.41
CA LEU A 83 -7.47 -8.93 7.87
C LEU A 83 -8.08 -9.81 6.76
N GLU A 84 -8.07 -9.34 5.51
CA GLU A 84 -8.63 -10.05 4.35
C GLU A 84 -7.61 -11.02 3.71
N SER A 85 -6.34 -10.95 4.10
CA SER A 85 -5.29 -11.82 3.57
C SER A 85 -5.46 -13.26 4.03
N GLY A 86 -5.25 -14.22 3.12
CA GLY A 86 -5.15 -15.64 3.49
C GLY A 86 -3.81 -16.03 4.11
N ASP A 87 -2.82 -15.14 4.06
CA ASP A 87 -1.43 -15.42 4.44
C ASP A 87 -1.15 -15.13 5.93
N VAL A 88 -2.10 -14.51 6.62
CA VAL A 88 -1.98 -14.09 8.03
C VAL A 88 -2.83 -15.01 8.90
N PRO A 89 -2.25 -15.64 9.94
CA PRO A 89 -2.99 -16.48 10.88
C PRO A 89 -4.15 -15.74 11.56
N GLU A 90 -5.27 -16.43 11.81
CA GLU A 90 -6.43 -15.83 12.48
C GLU A 90 -6.10 -15.32 13.89
N SER A 91 -5.17 -15.97 14.59
CA SER A 91 -4.69 -15.52 15.91
C SER A 91 -4.00 -14.15 15.87
N ILE A 92 -3.36 -13.80 14.75
CA ILE A 92 -2.80 -12.46 14.54
C ILE A 92 -3.92 -11.49 14.20
N LYS A 93 -4.87 -11.89 13.34
CA LYS A 93 -6.02 -11.06 12.97
C LYS A 93 -6.86 -10.67 14.17
N GLU A 94 -7.09 -11.58 15.10
CA GLU A 94 -7.84 -11.29 16.34
C GLU A 94 -7.16 -10.23 17.21
N GLN A 95 -5.82 -10.17 17.22
CA GLN A 95 -5.09 -9.14 17.98
C GLN A 95 -5.27 -7.73 17.40
N ILE A 96 -5.41 -7.63 16.08
CA ILE A 96 -5.48 -6.34 15.36
C ILE A 96 -6.91 -5.95 14.96
N ARG A 97 -7.90 -6.84 15.08
CA ARG A 97 -9.29 -6.58 14.66
C ARG A 97 -9.88 -5.36 15.38
N GLY A 98 -9.52 -5.14 16.64
CA GLY A 98 -9.97 -3.99 17.43
C GLY A 98 -9.43 -2.63 16.95
N CYS A 99 -8.34 -2.64 16.18
CA CYS A 99 -7.73 -1.45 15.57
C CYS A 99 -8.44 -1.00 14.29
N TYR A 100 -9.28 -1.86 13.71
CA TYR A 100 -10.00 -1.50 12.48
C TYR A 100 -11.13 -0.53 12.80
N VAL A 101 -11.23 0.51 11.98
CA VAL A 101 -12.31 1.50 12.07
C VAL A 101 -13.24 1.31 10.88
N ASP A 102 -14.42 0.75 11.14
CA ASP A 102 -15.40 0.49 10.10
C ASP A 102 -16.14 1.78 9.76
N SER A 103 -15.63 2.49 8.75
CA SER A 103 -16.35 3.36 7.82
C SER A 103 -15.36 4.37 7.25
N GLY A 104 -15.45 4.56 5.94
CA GLY A 104 -14.54 5.39 5.17
C GLY A 104 -14.16 6.70 5.86
N LEU A 105 -12.86 6.87 6.05
CA LEU A 105 -12.24 8.18 6.30
C LEU A 105 -12.56 9.20 5.17
N CYS A 106 -13.25 8.75 4.11
CA CYS A 106 -13.84 9.51 3.02
C CYS A 106 -15.19 10.22 3.33
N SER A 107 -15.94 9.92 4.39
CA SER A 107 -17.19 10.67 4.64
C SER A 107 -17.60 10.75 6.11
N GLN A 108 -18.00 11.95 6.51
CA GLN A 108 -18.38 12.41 7.85
C GLN A 108 -19.56 11.66 8.52
N THR A 109 -19.49 10.35 8.72
CA THR A 109 -20.49 9.65 9.54
C THR A 109 -19.82 8.67 10.48
N TRP A 110 -19.25 9.24 11.53
CA TRP A 110 -18.89 8.56 12.75
C TRP A 110 -20.16 8.20 13.52
N SER A 111 -20.89 7.18 13.08
CA SER A 111 -21.93 6.61 13.93
C SER A 111 -21.25 5.83 15.06
N ASN A 112 -20.95 6.55 16.17
CA ASN A 112 -20.53 6.08 17.50
C ASN A 112 -19.02 5.93 17.84
N MET A 113 -18.07 6.47 17.05
CA MET A 113 -16.63 6.50 17.41
C MET A 113 -16.09 7.94 17.35
N GLY A 114 -15.23 8.36 18.28
CA GLY A 114 -14.63 9.70 18.23
C GLY A 114 -13.46 9.77 17.27
N PHE A 115 -13.16 10.96 16.72
CA PHE A 115 -11.96 11.21 15.90
C PHE A 115 -10.69 10.72 16.57
N PHE A 116 -10.52 11.04 17.86
CA PHE A 116 -9.39 10.60 18.66
C PHE A 116 -9.29 9.08 18.78
N ASP A 117 -10.42 8.37 18.92
CA ASP A 117 -10.41 6.90 19.04
C ASP A 117 -9.90 6.24 17.77
N ALA A 118 -10.28 6.74 16.59
CA ALA A 118 -9.79 6.18 15.33
C ALA A 118 -8.32 6.48 15.09
N VAL A 119 -7.84 7.66 15.49
CA VAL A 119 -6.40 7.97 15.46
C VAL A 119 -5.66 6.97 16.34
N LEU A 120 -6.05 6.83 17.61
CA LEU A 120 -5.41 5.90 18.55
C LEU A 120 -5.40 4.45 18.04
N LYS A 121 -6.51 3.99 17.46
CA LYS A 121 -6.60 2.66 16.87
C LYS A 121 -5.70 2.47 15.66
N THR A 122 -5.58 3.50 14.82
CA THR A 122 -4.75 3.48 13.62
C THR A 122 -3.26 3.45 13.99
N GLU A 123 -2.85 4.30 14.92
CA GLU A 123 -1.49 4.31 15.48
C GLU A 123 -1.16 2.97 16.14
N ALA A 124 -2.08 2.41 16.95
CA ALA A 124 -1.87 1.11 17.58
C ALA A 124 -1.62 -0.01 16.55
N TYR A 125 -2.30 0.01 15.41
CA TYR A 125 -2.00 -0.96 14.35
C TYR A 125 -0.65 -0.71 13.68
N ASN A 126 -0.31 0.55 13.39
CA ASN A 126 0.96 0.92 12.78
C ASN A 126 2.14 0.38 13.60
N ASP A 127 2.08 0.50 14.93
CA ASP A 127 3.10 -0.03 15.84
C ASP A 127 3.11 -1.57 15.89
N LEU A 128 1.94 -2.21 16.01
CA LEU A 128 1.84 -3.67 16.12
C LEU A 128 2.31 -4.39 14.85
N ALA A 129 1.99 -3.84 13.68
CA ALA A 129 2.21 -4.49 12.39
C ALA A 129 3.69 -4.76 12.07
N GLU A 130 4.63 -3.97 12.62
CA GLU A 130 6.07 -4.23 12.43
C GLU A 130 6.52 -5.53 13.13
N SER A 131 5.94 -5.82 14.29
CA SER A 131 6.30 -6.99 15.10
C SER A 131 5.57 -8.27 14.71
N LEU A 132 4.47 -8.15 13.96
CA LEU A 132 3.59 -9.26 13.62
C LEU A 132 3.90 -9.80 12.21
N PRO A 133 4.24 -11.09 12.07
CA PRO A 133 4.64 -11.66 10.78
C PRO A 133 3.46 -11.67 9.79
N GLY A 134 3.75 -11.25 8.55
CA GLY A 134 2.79 -11.28 7.43
C GLY A 134 1.81 -10.10 7.38
N CYS A 135 1.85 -9.19 8.35
CA CYS A 135 1.06 -7.97 8.31
C CYS A 135 1.53 -7.03 7.20
N TYR A 136 0.58 -6.47 6.46
CA TYR A 136 0.84 -5.35 5.55
C TYR A 136 0.98 -4.09 6.38
N ARG A 137 1.91 -3.20 6.02
CA ARG A 137 2.09 -1.91 6.66
C ARG A 137 2.79 -0.95 5.71
N LEU A 138 2.84 0.31 6.10
CA LEU A 138 3.77 1.24 5.46
C LEU A 138 5.21 0.78 5.73
N PRO A 139 6.13 0.94 4.77
CA PRO A 139 7.55 0.72 5.03
C PRO A 139 8.04 1.74 6.05
N THR A 140 9.05 1.36 6.85
CA THR A 140 9.79 2.35 7.64
C THR A 140 10.62 3.23 6.71
N ASP A 141 11.06 4.41 7.18
CA ASP A 141 11.95 5.28 6.39
C ASP A 141 13.23 4.54 5.97
N ASP A 142 13.79 3.70 6.86
CA ASP A 142 14.98 2.89 6.58
C ASP A 142 14.74 1.81 5.51
N GLU A 143 13.59 1.14 5.57
CA GLU A 143 13.21 0.13 4.57
C GLU A 143 12.93 0.78 3.20
N TRP A 144 12.25 1.92 3.21
CA TRP A 144 11.94 2.68 2.00
C TRP A 144 13.22 3.21 1.35
N GLU A 145 14.12 3.84 2.12
CA GLU A 145 15.39 4.33 1.58
C GLU A 145 16.24 3.18 1.03
N TYR A 146 16.33 2.05 1.74
CA TYR A 146 17.05 0.87 1.27
C TYR A 146 16.49 0.32 -0.04
N ALA A 147 15.17 0.23 -0.13
CA ALA A 147 14.45 -0.19 -1.32
C ALA A 147 14.71 0.77 -2.50
N CYS A 148 14.57 2.08 -2.30
CA CYS A 148 14.79 3.10 -3.33
C CYS A 148 16.22 3.13 -3.85
N ARG A 149 17.20 2.96 -2.95
CA ARG A 149 18.62 2.92 -3.31
C ARG A 149 18.95 1.78 -4.28
N GLY A 150 18.20 0.68 -4.29
CA GLY A 150 18.39 -0.40 -5.26
C GLY A 150 19.81 -0.95 -5.26
N GLY A 151 20.46 -1.04 -4.09
CA GLY A 151 21.84 -1.49 -3.94
C GLY A 151 22.93 -0.41 -4.17
N THR A 152 22.55 0.82 -4.52
CA THR A 152 23.49 1.94 -4.66
C THR A 152 23.69 2.71 -3.35
N THR A 153 24.80 3.43 -3.23
CA THR A 153 25.05 4.37 -2.12
C THR A 153 24.96 5.84 -2.57
N THR A 154 24.50 6.06 -3.80
CA THR A 154 24.45 7.37 -4.45
C THR A 154 23.13 8.08 -4.16
N LYS A 155 23.08 9.40 -4.43
CA LYS A 155 21.87 10.21 -4.23
C LYS A 155 20.71 9.79 -5.16
N TYR A 156 21.04 9.42 -6.40
CA TYR A 156 20.13 8.86 -7.38
C TYR A 156 20.68 7.50 -7.81
N ILE A 157 19.84 6.62 -8.34
CA ILE A 157 20.26 5.29 -8.83
C ILE A 157 21.31 5.35 -9.95
N TRP A 158 21.42 6.49 -10.65
CA TRP A 158 22.41 6.73 -11.71
C TRP A 158 23.64 7.56 -11.25
N GLY A 159 23.70 7.99 -10.00
CA GLY A 159 24.83 8.77 -9.48
C GLY A 159 24.44 9.88 -8.51
N ASN A 160 25.40 10.76 -8.20
CA ASN A 160 25.21 11.80 -7.18
C ASN A 160 24.70 13.15 -7.72
N SER A 161 24.61 13.29 -9.04
CA SER A 161 24.20 14.52 -9.70
C SER A 161 22.88 14.34 -10.41
N TRP A 162 22.02 15.36 -10.31
CA TRP A 162 20.79 15.41 -11.07
C TRP A 162 21.08 15.32 -12.56
N ASN A 163 20.36 14.45 -13.26
CA ASN A 163 20.46 14.30 -14.70
C ASN A 163 19.04 14.08 -15.27
N PRO A 164 18.48 15.02 -16.04
CA PRO A 164 17.12 14.90 -16.56
C PRO A 164 16.98 13.77 -17.60
N THR A 165 18.05 13.45 -18.34
CA THR A 165 18.04 12.33 -19.29
C THR A 165 17.92 11.00 -18.56
N GLU A 166 18.60 10.84 -17.42
CA GLU A 166 18.44 9.66 -16.58
C GLU A 166 17.07 9.67 -15.87
N MET A 167 16.67 10.79 -15.26
CA MET A 167 15.36 10.90 -14.59
C MET A 167 14.21 10.49 -15.52
N ASN A 168 14.25 10.90 -16.79
CA ASN A 168 13.24 10.54 -17.78
C ASN A 168 13.08 9.03 -18.01
N LYS A 169 14.10 8.22 -17.68
CA LYS A 169 14.05 6.76 -17.78
C LYS A 169 13.37 6.13 -16.58
N TYR A 170 13.43 6.75 -15.40
CA TYR A 170 13.08 6.11 -14.14
C TYR A 170 11.85 6.69 -13.46
N GLY A 171 11.49 7.94 -13.69
CA GLY A 171 10.34 8.53 -13.00
C GLY A 171 9.62 9.63 -13.75
N TRP A 172 8.39 9.86 -13.29
CA TRP A 172 7.56 10.99 -13.68
C TRP A 172 7.78 12.15 -12.71
N TYR A 173 8.12 13.32 -13.25
CA TYR A 173 8.37 14.53 -12.47
C TYR A 173 7.87 15.75 -13.24
N ASN A 174 7.97 16.94 -12.61
CA ASN A 174 7.39 18.19 -13.11
C ASN A 174 7.60 18.44 -14.62
N SER A 175 8.77 18.13 -15.18
CA SER A 175 9.07 18.43 -16.59
C SER A 175 8.54 17.41 -17.59
N ASN A 176 8.18 16.18 -17.19
CA ASN A 176 7.76 15.12 -18.11
C ASN A 176 6.38 14.52 -17.79
N SER A 177 5.79 14.83 -16.63
CA SER A 177 4.52 14.25 -16.21
C SER A 177 3.30 14.90 -16.86
N GLY A 178 3.45 16.10 -17.45
CA GLY A 178 2.31 16.86 -17.98
C GLY A 178 1.34 17.33 -16.90
N GLY A 179 1.77 17.41 -15.64
CA GLY A 179 0.94 17.84 -14.52
C GLY A 179 -0.05 16.78 -14.02
N THR A 180 0.13 15.51 -14.41
CA THR A 180 -0.74 14.40 -14.01
C THR A 180 0.07 13.21 -13.48
N THR A 181 -0.58 12.31 -12.73
CA THR A 181 -0.02 10.99 -12.43
C THR A 181 -0.13 10.09 -13.65
N HIS A 182 0.66 9.03 -13.68
CA HIS A 182 0.70 8.06 -14.79
C HIS A 182 0.43 6.66 -14.25
N ALA A 183 0.05 5.74 -15.13
CA ALA A 183 -0.01 4.34 -14.73
C ALA A 183 1.35 3.88 -14.20
N VAL A 184 1.31 3.08 -13.14
CA VAL A 184 2.52 2.61 -12.45
C VAL A 184 3.35 1.68 -13.34
N GLY A 185 4.65 1.63 -13.11
CA GLY A 185 5.54 0.68 -13.79
C GLY A 185 5.78 0.94 -15.28
N LEU A 186 5.50 2.15 -15.75
CA LEU A 186 5.76 2.55 -17.15
C LEU A 186 7.21 3.00 -17.41
N LYS A 187 7.98 3.23 -16.36
CA LYS A 187 9.40 3.60 -16.40
C LYS A 187 10.29 2.41 -16.06
N ASN A 188 11.60 2.57 -16.20
CA ASN A 188 12.55 1.53 -15.84
C ASN A 188 12.53 1.32 -14.32
N PRO A 189 12.62 0.07 -13.84
CA PRO A 189 12.77 -0.19 -12.43
C PRO A 189 14.22 0.06 -11.96
N ASN A 190 14.42 0.15 -10.65
CA ASN A 190 15.74 0.04 -10.04
C ASN A 190 16.25 -1.43 -10.04
N ALA A 191 17.45 -1.68 -9.51
CA ALA A 191 18.06 -3.01 -9.53
C ALA A 191 17.31 -4.07 -8.70
N TYR A 192 16.38 -3.66 -7.83
CA TYR A 192 15.50 -4.55 -7.07
C TYR A 192 14.16 -4.81 -7.77
N GLY A 193 13.93 -4.24 -8.95
CA GLY A 193 12.68 -4.41 -9.69
C GLY A 193 11.53 -3.54 -9.15
N LEU A 194 11.86 -2.44 -8.47
CA LEU A 194 10.91 -1.44 -7.99
C LEU A 194 10.79 -0.29 -8.98
N TYR A 195 9.58 0.20 -9.17
CA TYR A 195 9.22 1.24 -10.13
C TYR A 195 8.75 2.51 -9.42
N ASP A 196 8.79 3.60 -10.20
CA ASP A 196 8.35 4.97 -9.85
C ASP A 196 9.15 5.59 -8.67
#